data_AF-A0A074VAA4-F1
#
_entry.id   AF-A0A074VAA4-F1
#
_cell.length_a   1.000
_cell.length_b   1.000
_cell.length_c   1.000
_cell.angle_alpha   90.00
_cell.angle_beta   90.00
_cell.angle_gamma   90.00
#
_symmetry.space_group_name_H-M   'P 1'
#
loop_
_entity.id
_entity.type
_entity.pdbx_description
1 polymer ?
#
loop_
_entity_poly.entity_id
_entity_poly.type
_entity_poly.pdbx_seq_one_letter_code
_entity_poly.pdbx_strand_id
1 'polypeptide(L)'
;MLSKKLFLYGAIIIAGLIADQLTKYLVLCHIQYLERITVIPGFFDLPLTYNPGAAFSFLADAGGWQKFFFMGLALVICVYLLRAIIRDEFAKLGKVAAAMIIGGAAGNVTDRLV
;
A
#
# COMPACT_ATOMS: atom_id res chain seq x y z
N MET A 1 -19.09 22.17 -2.36
CA MET A 1 -18.08 21.71 -3.36
C MET A 1 -16.94 20.91 -2.72
N LEU A 2 -16.42 21.31 -1.55
CA LEU A 2 -15.38 20.59 -0.80
C LEU A 2 -15.75 19.15 -0.42
N SER A 3 -16.99 18.93 0.05
CA SER A 3 -17.53 17.60 0.43
C SER A 3 -17.50 16.57 -0.71
N LYS A 4 -17.88 16.95 -1.95
CA LYS A 4 -17.86 16.04 -3.11
C LYS A 4 -16.43 15.65 -3.51
N LYS A 5 -15.48 16.59 -3.44
CA LYS A 5 -14.05 16.32 -3.72
C LYS A 5 -13.47 15.36 -2.68
N LEU A 6 -13.76 15.60 -1.40
CA LEU A 6 -13.30 14.74 -0.31
C LEU A 6 -13.88 13.32 -0.41
N PHE A 7 -15.16 13.20 -0.78
CA PHE A 7 -15.80 11.91 -1.03
C PHE A 7 -15.12 11.13 -2.16
N LEU A 8 -14.82 11.79 -3.29
CA LEU A 8 -14.15 11.14 -4.42
C LEU A 8 -12.77 10.57 -4.04
N TYR A 9 -11.91 11.38 -3.41
CA TYR A 9 -10.58 10.92 -3.03
C TYR A 9 -10.62 9.89 -1.91
N GLY A 10 -11.58 10.02 -0.98
CA GLY A 10 -11.87 8.99 0.02
C GLY A 10 -12.26 7.64 -0.63
N ALA A 11 -13.12 7.67 -1.65
CA ALA A 11 -13.50 6.45 -2.38
C ALA A 11 -12.30 5.80 -3.08
N ILE A 12 -11.38 6.59 -3.65
CA ILE A 12 -10.14 6.06 -4.25
C ILE A 12 -9.25 5.39 -3.20
N ILE A 13 -9.09 6.01 -2.03
CA ILE A 13 -8.31 5.42 -0.91
C ILE A 13 -8.91 4.08 -0.50
N ILE A 14 -10.23 4.03 -0.27
CA ILE A 14 -10.92 2.81 0.16
C ILE A 14 -10.88 1.73 -0.93
N ALA A 15 -11.10 2.10 -2.19
CA ALA A 15 -11.01 1.15 -3.30
C ALA A 15 -9.60 0.56 -3.42
N GLY A 16 -8.56 1.38 -3.26
CA GLY A 16 -7.16 0.91 -3.25
C GLY A 16 -6.88 -0.06 -2.10
N LEU A 17 -7.35 0.25 -0.89
CA LEU A 17 -7.22 -0.63 0.28
C LEU A 17 -7.94 -1.97 0.08
N ILE A 18 -9.18 -1.94 -0.41
CA ILE A 18 -9.96 -3.16 -0.68
C ILE A 18 -9.28 -3.99 -1.76
N ALA A 19 -8.84 -3.36 -2.85
CA ALA A 19 -8.16 -4.05 -3.94
C ALA A 19 -6.88 -4.73 -3.46
N ASP A 20 -6.05 -4.03 -2.67
CA ASP A 20 -4.83 -4.59 -2.10
C ASP A 20 -5.11 -5.82 -1.23
N GLN A 21 -6.02 -5.68 -0.26
CA GLN A 21 -6.35 -6.76 0.68
C GLN A 21 -7.03 -7.95 0.02
N LEU A 22 -7.96 -7.70 -0.91
CA LEU A 22 -8.61 -8.76 -1.67
C LEU A 22 -7.60 -9.54 -2.52
N THR A 23 -6.66 -8.84 -3.18
CA THR A 23 -5.65 -9.49 -4.01
C THR A 23 -4.71 -10.35 -3.16
N LYS A 24 -4.27 -9.84 -2.02
CA LYS A 24 -3.45 -10.60 -1.05
C LYS A 24 -4.18 -11.83 -0.53
N TYR A 25 -5.44 -11.67 -0.12
CA TYR A 25 -6.29 -12.77 0.32
C TYR A 25 -6.42 -13.86 -0.75
N LEU A 26 -6.70 -13.47 -2.00
CA LEU A 26 -6.79 -14.43 -3.10
C LEU A 26 -5.48 -15.18 -3.32
N VAL A 27 -4.32 -14.51 -3.26
CA VAL A 27 -3.02 -15.16 -3.35
C VAL A 27 -2.82 -16.16 -2.21
N LEU A 28 -3.11 -15.77 -0.97
CA LEU A 28 -2.97 -16.64 0.21
C LEU A 28 -3.87 -17.89 0.15
N CYS A 29 -5.02 -17.82 -0.53
CA CYS A 29 -5.92 -18.96 -0.71
C CYS A 29 -5.44 -19.96 -1.78
N HIS A 30 -4.58 -19.56 -2.71
CA HIS A 30 -4.27 -20.35 -3.92
C HIS A 30 -2.79 -20.65 -4.14
N ILE A 31 -1.88 -19.92 -3.49
CA ILE A 31 -0.44 -20.04 -3.70
C ILE A 31 0.22 -20.38 -2.37
N GLN A 32 1.07 -21.41 -2.35
CA GLN A 32 1.84 -21.78 -1.17
C GLN A 32 3.05 -20.86 -0.98
N TYR A 33 3.58 -20.78 0.25
CA TYR A 33 4.76 -19.96 0.52
C TYR A 33 5.95 -20.41 -0.34
N LEU A 34 6.62 -19.45 -0.99
CA LEU A 34 7.69 -19.64 -1.98
C LEU A 34 7.29 -20.35 -3.27
N GLU A 35 6.01 -20.69 -3.44
CA GLU A 35 5.48 -21.08 -4.74
C GLU A 35 5.40 -19.87 -5.66
N ARG A 36 5.52 -20.12 -6.97
CA ARG A 36 5.41 -19.11 -8.01
C ARG A 36 4.55 -19.62 -9.16
N ILE A 37 3.57 -18.81 -9.56
CA ILE A 37 2.75 -19.07 -10.75
C ILE A 37 3.30 -18.23 -11.89
N THR A 38 3.76 -18.87 -12.97
CA THR A 38 4.13 -18.15 -14.18
C THR A 38 2.88 -17.74 -14.94
N VAL A 39 2.68 -16.42 -15.06
CA VAL A 39 1.52 -15.85 -15.75
C VAL A 39 1.86 -15.52 -17.21
N ILE A 40 3.05 -14.94 -17.44
CA ILE A 40 3.58 -14.69 -18.78
C ILE A 40 5.00 -15.27 -18.85
N PRO A 41 5.21 -16.37 -19.58
CA PRO A 41 6.53 -17.02 -19.68
C PRO A 41 7.63 -16.04 -20.10
N GLY A 42 8.70 -15.98 -19.30
CA GLY A 42 9.86 -15.11 -19.54
C GLY A 42 9.67 -13.64 -19.18
N PHE A 43 8.51 -13.23 -18.64
CA PHE A 43 8.23 -11.83 -18.31
C PHE A 43 7.60 -11.62 -16.93
N PHE A 44 6.58 -12.40 -16.56
CA PHE A 44 5.81 -12.17 -15.34
C PHE A 44 5.50 -13.47 -14.58
N ASP A 45 6.04 -13.54 -13.37
CA ASP A 45 5.72 -14.55 -12.36
C ASP A 45 4.99 -13.88 -11.18
N LEU A 46 4.07 -14.62 -10.58
CA LEU A 46 3.37 -14.24 -9.35
C LEU A 46 3.84 -15.14 -8.19
N PRO A 47 4.88 -14.74 -7.44
CA PRO A 47 5.33 -15.47 -6.26
C PRO A 47 4.58 -15.07 -4.99
N LEU A 48 4.45 -16.00 -4.04
CA LEU A 48 4.08 -15.68 -2.67
C LEU A 48 5.33 -15.57 -1.78
N THR A 49 5.62 -14.34 -1.36
CA THR A 49 6.71 -14.03 -0.42
C THR A 49 6.25 -13.07 0.66
N TYR A 50 6.83 -13.16 1.86
CA TYR A 50 6.54 -12.26 2.96
C TYR A 50 7.66 -11.23 3.12
N ASN A 51 7.30 -9.95 3.16
CA ASN A 51 8.25 -8.86 3.37
C ASN A 51 8.19 -8.39 4.83
N PRO A 52 9.24 -8.62 5.65
CA PRO A 52 9.27 -8.16 7.04
C PRO A 52 9.39 -6.63 7.19
N GLY A 53 9.45 -5.89 6.07
CA GLY A 53 9.55 -4.44 6.05
C GLY A 53 10.96 -3.95 5.73
N ALA A 54 11.68 -4.62 4.84
CA ALA A 54 12.96 -4.15 4.33
C ALA A 54 12.88 -4.04 2.81
N ALA A 55 12.67 -2.82 2.29
CA ALA A 55 12.84 -2.61 0.85
C ALA A 55 14.32 -2.87 0.50
N PHE A 56 14.60 -3.66 -0.53
CA PHE A 56 15.96 -3.97 -1.00
C PHE A 56 16.88 -4.67 0.03
N SER A 57 16.32 -5.42 0.98
CA SER A 57 17.04 -6.00 2.12
C SER A 57 17.73 -4.95 3.02
N PHE A 58 17.45 -3.66 2.81
CA PHE A 58 17.94 -2.59 3.66
C PHE A 58 17.30 -2.73 5.03
N LEU A 59 18.12 -3.00 6.06
CA LEU A 59 17.69 -3.29 7.44
C LEU A 59 16.96 -4.62 7.63
N ALA A 60 17.10 -5.60 6.73
CA ALA A 60 16.45 -6.91 6.90
C ALA A 60 16.90 -7.62 8.20
N ASP A 61 18.20 -7.56 8.52
CA ASP A 61 18.80 -8.16 9.71
C ASP A 61 18.81 -7.23 10.93
N ALA A 62 18.09 -6.09 10.88
CA ALA A 62 18.17 -5.06 11.91
C ALA A 62 17.34 -5.36 13.17
N GLY A 63 17.02 -6.62 13.49
CA GLY A 63 16.38 -6.98 14.75
C GLY A 63 14.90 -6.59 14.88
N GLY A 64 14.21 -6.27 13.78
CA GLY A 64 12.75 -6.16 13.71
C GLY A 64 12.16 -4.77 13.99
N TRP A 65 12.95 -3.81 14.50
CA TRP A 65 12.46 -2.45 14.76
C TRP A 65 12.02 -1.72 13.48
N GLN A 66 12.57 -2.12 12.33
CA GLN A 66 12.24 -1.54 11.03
C GLN A 66 10.73 -1.60 10.74
N LYS A 67 10.03 -2.63 11.24
CA LYS A 67 8.56 -2.75 11.12
C LYS A 67 7.85 -1.51 11.68
N PHE A 68 8.22 -1.08 12.88
CA PHE A 68 7.62 0.08 13.55
C PHE A 68 8.05 1.39 12.89
N PHE A 69 9.33 1.49 12.48
CA PHE A 69 9.82 2.66 11.76
C PHE A 69 9.05 2.89 10.45
N PHE A 70 8.93 1.86 9.60
CA PHE A 70 8.22 1.99 8.33
C PHE A 70 6.72 2.21 8.50
N MET A 71 6.12 1.66 9.57
CA MET A 71 4.73 1.95 9.93
C MET A 71 4.55 3.43 10.32
N GLY A 72 5.44 3.96 11.16
CA GLY A 72 5.44 5.38 11.55
C GLY A 72 5.67 6.31 10.35
N LEU A 73 6.63 5.97 9.49
CA LEU A 73 6.91 6.73 8.27
C LEU A 73 5.71 6.73 7.32
N ALA A 74 5.07 5.57 7.12
CA ALA A 74 3.86 5.46 6.30
C ALA A 74 2.73 6.36 6.86
N LEU A 75 2.51 6.36 8.18
CA LEU A 75 1.52 7.22 8.81
C LEU A 75 1.80 8.71 8.57
N VAL A 76 3.05 9.15 8.77
CA VAL A 76 3.45 10.55 8.53
C VAL A 76 3.21 10.95 7.08
N ILE A 77 3.60 10.11 6.11
CA ILE A 77 3.39 10.37 4.69
C ILE A 77 1.89 10.44 4.36
N CYS A 78 1.09 9.50 4.87
CA CYS A 78 -0.36 9.52 4.66
C CYS A 78 -1.02 10.80 5.18
N VAL A 79 -0.65 11.25 6.38
CA VAL A 79 -1.16 12.49 6.98
C VAL A 79 -0.76 13.70 6.13
N TYR A 80 0.50 13.77 5.69
CA TYR A 80 0.99 14.83 4.83
C TYR A 80 0.22 14.89 3.49
N LEU A 81 0.06 13.75 2.81
CA LEU A 81 -0.64 13.66 1.54
C LEU A 81 -2.12 14.00 1.68
N LEU A 82 -2.78 13.52 2.74
CA LEU A 82 -4.18 13.83 2.99
C LEU A 82 -4.38 15.33 3.26
N ARG A 83 -3.48 15.94 4.04
CA ARG A 83 -3.47 17.39 4.25
C ARG A 83 -3.32 18.15 2.93
N ALA A 84 -2.38 17.76 2.08
CA ALA A 84 -2.15 18.40 0.78
C ALA A 84 -3.37 18.29 -0.15
N ILE A 85 -4.09 17.16 -0.13
CA ILE A 85 -5.37 17.00 -0.84
C ILE A 85 -6.43 17.98 -0.31
N ILE A 86 -6.57 18.09 1.02
CA ILE A 86 -7.57 18.95 1.68
C ILE A 86 -7.27 20.43 1.44
N ARG A 87 -6.00 20.82 1.50
CA ARG A 87 -5.53 22.21 1.30
C ARG A 87 -5.45 22.64 -0.17
N ASP A 88 -5.83 21.76 -1.10
CA ASP A 88 -5.80 22.02 -2.55
C ASP A 88 -4.40 22.35 -3.07
N GLU A 89 -3.36 21.79 -2.45
CA GLU A 89 -1.94 22.02 -2.78
C GLU A 89 -1.49 21.25 -4.04
N PHE A 90 -2.29 20.28 -4.49
CA PHE A 90 -2.04 19.49 -5.70
C PHE A 90 -3.09 19.72 -6.78
N ALA A 91 -2.67 19.68 -8.05
CA ALA A 91 -3.57 19.55 -9.18
C ALA A 91 -4.41 18.27 -9.11
N LYS A 92 -5.49 18.19 -9.89
CA LYS A 92 -6.44 17.06 -9.86
C LYS A 92 -5.75 15.69 -9.96
N LEU A 93 -4.81 15.53 -10.90
CA LEU A 93 -4.06 14.28 -11.08
C LEU A 93 -3.17 13.98 -9.86
N GLY A 94 -2.52 15.00 -9.28
CA GLY A 94 -1.70 14.85 -8.08
C GLY A 94 -2.52 14.39 -6.87
N LYS A 95 -3.77 14.83 -6.73
CA LYS A 95 -4.68 14.35 -5.68
C LYS A 95 -5.11 12.91 -5.87
N VAL A 96 -5.35 12.50 -7.12
CA VAL A 96 -5.65 11.09 -7.45
C VAL A 96 -4.44 10.21 -7.10
N ALA A 97 -3.24 10.61 -7.51
CA ALA A 97 -2.00 9.91 -7.18
C ALA A 97 -1.78 9.81 -5.66
N ALA A 98 -1.94 10.93 -4.94
CA ALA A 98 -1.84 10.96 -3.48
C ALA A 98 -2.87 10.03 -2.80
N ALA A 99 -4.12 10.01 -3.27
CA ALA A 99 -5.15 9.10 -2.77
C ALA A 99 -4.81 7.62 -2.99
N MET A 100 -4.27 7.26 -4.17
CA MET A 100 -3.80 5.90 -4.44
C MET A 100 -2.62 5.50 -3.54
N ILE A 101 -1.67 6.41 -3.31
CA ILE A 101 -0.54 6.19 -2.40
C ILE A 101 -1.04 5.92 -0.98
N ILE A 102 -1.99 6.72 -0.48
CA ILE A 102 -2.58 6.54 0.84
C ILE A 102 -3.28 5.19 0.95
N GLY A 103 -4.06 4.79 -0.06
CA GLY A 103 -4.75 3.49 -0.09
C GLY A 103 -3.78 2.30 0.00
N GLY A 104 -2.72 2.31 -0.81
CA GLY A 104 -1.70 1.25 -0.79
C GLY A 104 -0.86 1.25 0.50
N ALA A 105 -0.54 2.42 1.04
CA ALA A 105 0.16 2.54 2.32
C ALA A 105 -0.69 2.00 3.48
N ALA A 106 -2.00 2.28 3.48
CA ALA A 106 -2.93 1.73 4.46
C ALA A 106 -2.98 0.20 4.41
N GLY A 107 -3.07 -0.40 3.22
CA GLY A 107 -3.05 -1.86 3.05
C GLY A 107 -1.80 -2.50 3.63
N ASN A 108 -0.63 -1.92 3.34
CA ASN A 108 0.64 -2.40 3.90
C ASN A 108 0.76 -2.18 5.41
N VAL A 109 0.11 -1.18 5.99
CA VAL A 109 0.08 -0.99 7.45
C VAL A 109 -0.83 -2.03 8.10
N THR A 110 -1.99 -2.34 7.49
CA THR A 110 -2.90 -3.38 7.97
C THR A 110 -2.20 -4.73 8.11
N ASP A 111 -1.43 -5.16 7.12
CA ASP A 111 -0.68 -6.42 7.16
C ASP A 111 0.38 -6.48 8.28
N ARG A 112 0.80 -5.32 8.80
CA ARG A 112 1.77 -5.27 9.89
C ARG A 112 1.10 -5.29 11.26
N LEU A 113 -0.19 -4.98 11.34
CA LEU A 113 -0.93 -4.93 12.60
C LEU A 113 -1.62 -6.25 12.93
N VAL A 114 -1.98 -7.01 11.90
CA VAL A 114 -2.53 -8.38 11.98
C VAL A 114 -1.39 -9.38 11.93
#